data_AF-A0A3M0WL62-F1
#
_entry.id   AF-A0A3M0WL62-F1
#
_cell.length_a   1.000
_cell.length_b   1.000
_cell.length_c   1.000
_cell.angle_alpha   90.00
_cell.angle_beta   90.00
_cell.angle_gamma   90.00
#
_symmetry.space_group_name_H-M   'P 1'
#
loop_
_entity.id
_entity.type
_entity.pdbx_description
1 polymer ?
#
loop_
_entity_poly.entity_id
_entity_poly.type
_entity_poly.pdbx_seq_one_letter_code
_entity_poly.pdbx_strand_id
1 'polypeptide(L)'
;MTKEVSIMSKSNPRKLLRSLLTMKTAVLLALIVVPLVGATGAQLENHDSFCASCHTNPESDYVDRAQAETAVDLASFHTGEGVRCIDCHSGKGMNGRIHAMRQGAQDLVKFVSGNFPQPAPLTHPIEDINCTKCHSDISQGRDFNNHFHIFLPDWQRLSTNAAACVDCHQSHTTDGMPQAAFLHEERTVAVCQQCHLFASGRE
;
A
#
# COMPACT_ATOMS: atom_id res chain seq x y z
N MET A 1 -19.84 -48.37 -48.75
CA MET A 1 -18.87 -47.64 -47.91
C MET A 1 -18.57 -46.30 -48.59
N THR A 2 -19.49 -45.34 -48.47
CA THR A 2 -19.40 -44.01 -49.12
C THR A 2 -18.99 -42.98 -48.07
N LYS A 3 -17.75 -42.48 -48.18
CA LYS A 3 -17.23 -41.39 -47.37
C LYS A 3 -17.93 -40.10 -47.78
N GLU A 4 -18.63 -39.46 -46.84
CA GLU A 4 -19.03 -38.07 -46.98
C GLU A 4 -17.77 -37.18 -46.98
N VAL A 5 -17.60 -36.44 -48.06
CA VAL A 5 -16.54 -35.42 -48.18
C VAL A 5 -17.08 -34.14 -47.56
N SER A 6 -16.64 -33.86 -46.34
CA SER A 6 -16.95 -32.61 -45.62
C SER A 6 -16.31 -31.42 -46.36
N ILE A 7 -17.15 -30.57 -46.94
CA ILE A 7 -16.74 -29.36 -47.66
C ILE A 7 -16.27 -28.32 -46.64
N MET A 8 -14.97 -28.00 -46.65
CA MET A 8 -14.39 -26.91 -45.85
C MET A 8 -15.01 -25.57 -46.25
N SER A 9 -15.73 -24.93 -45.33
CA SER A 9 -16.28 -23.59 -45.47
C SER A 9 -15.16 -22.55 -45.63
N LYS A 10 -15.03 -21.93 -46.82
CA LYS A 10 -14.12 -20.80 -47.06
C LYS A 10 -14.45 -19.63 -46.13
N SER A 11 -13.48 -19.19 -45.34
CA SER A 11 -13.63 -18.03 -44.46
C SER A 11 -13.84 -16.75 -45.28
N ASN A 12 -14.78 -15.91 -44.86
CA ASN A 12 -15.14 -14.68 -45.58
C ASN A 12 -14.09 -13.58 -45.33
N PRO A 13 -13.32 -13.14 -46.34
CA PRO A 13 -12.22 -12.17 -46.16
C PRO A 13 -12.69 -10.82 -45.63
N ARG A 14 -13.96 -10.44 -45.86
CA ARG A 14 -14.55 -9.21 -45.31
C ARG A 14 -14.81 -9.31 -43.79
N LYS A 15 -15.14 -10.50 -43.27
CA LYS A 15 -15.27 -10.73 -41.81
C LYS A 15 -13.90 -10.71 -41.13
N LEU A 16 -12.88 -11.30 -41.76
CA LEU A 16 -11.50 -11.29 -41.25
C LEU A 16 -10.94 -9.86 -41.20
N LEU A 17 -11.11 -9.07 -42.27
CA LEU A 17 -10.65 -7.68 -42.34
C LEU A 17 -11.36 -6.78 -41.31
N ARG A 18 -12.67 -6.93 -41.12
CA ARG A 18 -13.43 -6.21 -40.09
C ARG A 18 -12.97 -6.57 -38.67
N SER A 19 -12.75 -7.86 -38.39
CA SER A 19 -12.25 -8.33 -37.09
C SER A 19 -10.85 -7.79 -36.78
N LEU A 20 -9.95 -7.77 -37.76
CA LEU A 20 -8.63 -7.16 -37.63
C LEU A 20 -8.70 -5.65 -37.41
N LEU A 21 -9.62 -4.95 -38.10
CA LEU A 21 -9.81 -3.52 -37.93
C LEU A 21 -10.35 -3.19 -36.52
N THR A 22 -11.34 -3.95 -36.03
CA THR A 22 -11.89 -3.79 -34.67
C THR A 22 -10.86 -4.11 -33.58
N MET A 23 -10.01 -5.12 -33.79
CA MET A 23 -8.95 -5.46 -32.85
C MET A 23 -7.88 -4.36 -32.82
N LYS A 24 -7.46 -3.84 -33.98
CA LYS A 24 -6.52 -2.72 -34.06
C LYS A 24 -7.07 -1.47 -33.38
N THR A 25 -8.34 -1.13 -33.61
CA THR A 25 -8.96 0.03 -32.94
C THR A 25 -9.06 -0.17 -31.43
N ALA A 26 -9.42 -1.37 -30.96
CA ALA A 26 -9.49 -1.66 -29.52
C ALA A 26 -8.11 -1.57 -28.85
N VAL A 27 -7.07 -2.09 -29.50
CA VAL A 27 -5.69 -1.98 -29.01
C VAL A 27 -5.22 -0.54 -28.99
N LEU A 28 -5.47 0.23 -30.06
CA LEU A 28 -5.11 1.66 -30.10
C LEU A 28 -5.83 2.47 -29.02
N LEU A 29 -7.13 2.21 -28.80
CA LEU A 29 -7.89 2.82 -27.71
C LEU A 29 -7.30 2.46 -26.35
N ALA A 30 -6.98 1.18 -26.11
CA ALA A 30 -6.39 0.75 -24.84
C ALA A 30 -5.02 1.40 -24.61
N LEU A 31 -4.18 1.54 -25.64
CA LEU A 31 -2.87 2.19 -25.57
C LEU A 31 -2.95 3.68 -25.24
N ILE A 32 -4.08 4.35 -25.48
CA ILE A 32 -4.28 5.77 -25.16
C ILE A 32 -4.98 5.91 -23.80
N VAL A 33 -6.06 5.15 -23.58
CA VAL A 33 -6.91 5.28 -22.40
C VAL A 33 -6.20 4.80 -21.14
N VAL A 34 -5.48 3.67 -21.19
CA VAL A 34 -4.83 3.11 -19.99
C VAL A 34 -3.76 4.06 -19.43
N PRO A 35 -2.83 4.61 -20.23
CA PRO A 35 -1.86 5.58 -19.71
C PRO A 35 -2.52 6.86 -19.20
N LEU A 36 -3.57 7.35 -19.88
CA LEU A 36 -4.28 8.56 -19.46
C LEU A 36 -4.95 8.36 -18.10
N VAL A 37 -5.73 7.28 -17.94
CA VAL A 37 -6.39 6.94 -16.68
C VAL A 37 -5.36 6.69 -15.57
N GLY A 38 -4.28 5.97 -15.88
CA GLY A 38 -3.19 5.72 -14.94
C GLY A 38 -2.52 7.02 -14.48
N ALA A 39 -2.25 7.95 -15.40
CA ALA A 39 -1.67 9.26 -15.07
C ALA A 39 -2.62 10.11 -14.22
N THR A 40 -3.92 10.11 -14.53
CA THR A 40 -4.92 10.81 -13.72
C THR A 40 -5.03 10.19 -12.33
N GLY A 41 -5.10 8.87 -12.21
CA GLY A 41 -5.08 8.17 -10.92
C GLY A 41 -3.82 8.52 -10.12
N ALA A 42 -2.67 8.54 -10.78
CA ALA A 42 -1.41 8.91 -10.17
C ALA A 42 -1.35 10.35 -9.67
N GLN A 43 -2.06 11.28 -10.32
CA GLN A 43 -2.18 12.66 -9.83
C GLN A 43 -3.15 12.76 -8.67
N LEU A 44 -4.31 12.09 -8.74
CA LEU A 44 -5.32 12.13 -7.68
C LEU A 44 -4.78 11.61 -6.35
N GLU A 45 -4.07 10.49 -6.36
CA GLU A 45 -3.51 9.90 -5.14
C GLU A 45 -2.33 10.68 -4.54
N ASN A 46 -1.87 11.77 -5.19
CA ASN A 46 -0.94 12.72 -4.59
C ASN A 46 -1.62 13.79 -3.71
N HIS A 47 -2.95 13.77 -3.63
CA HIS A 47 -3.73 14.68 -2.80
C HIS A 47 -4.38 13.89 -1.67
N ASP A 48 -4.01 14.17 -0.42
CA ASP A 48 -4.49 13.40 0.73
C ASP A 48 -6.02 13.46 0.89
N SER A 49 -6.65 14.57 0.50
CA SER A 49 -8.11 14.70 0.48
C SER A 49 -8.81 13.77 -0.51
N PHE A 50 -8.11 13.28 -1.54
CA PHE A 50 -8.66 12.27 -2.44
C PHE A 50 -8.87 10.93 -1.74
N CYS A 51 -7.96 10.54 -0.84
CA CYS A 51 -8.07 9.29 -0.09
C CYS A 51 -9.38 9.24 0.72
N ALA A 52 -9.71 10.31 1.44
CA ALA A 52 -10.94 10.42 2.22
C ALA A 52 -12.21 10.68 1.39
N SER A 53 -12.10 10.87 0.07
CA SER A 53 -13.27 11.13 -0.78
C SER A 53 -14.14 9.89 -1.04
N CYS A 54 -13.55 8.70 -0.89
CA CYS A 54 -14.23 7.40 -1.02
C CYS A 54 -14.01 6.52 0.21
N HIS A 55 -12.89 6.68 0.92
CA HIS A 55 -12.65 6.00 2.20
C HIS A 55 -13.21 6.86 3.33
N THR A 56 -14.35 6.47 3.90
CA THR A 56 -14.98 7.20 5.00
C THR A 56 -14.32 6.86 6.34
N ASN A 57 -14.81 5.91 7.11
CA ASN A 57 -14.19 5.56 8.39
C ASN A 57 -13.22 4.37 8.21
N PRO A 58 -11.99 4.44 8.75
CA PRO A 58 -11.44 5.51 9.59
C PRO A 58 -10.66 6.63 8.85
N GLU A 59 -10.53 6.58 7.53
CA GLU A 59 -9.64 7.46 6.76
C GLU A 59 -10.00 8.95 6.82
N SER A 60 -11.28 9.32 6.91
CA SER A 60 -11.71 10.71 7.12
C SER A 60 -11.16 11.27 8.43
N ASP A 61 -11.20 10.46 9.50
CA ASP A 61 -10.66 10.86 10.80
C ASP A 61 -9.12 11.03 10.73
N TYR A 62 -8.45 10.28 9.84
CA TYR A 62 -7.00 10.38 9.63
C TYR A 62 -6.65 11.65 8.87
N VAL A 63 -7.41 12.00 7.83
CA VAL A 63 -7.24 13.26 7.09
C VAL A 63 -7.52 14.46 7.99
N ASP A 64 -8.58 14.42 8.79
CA ASP A 64 -8.91 15.51 9.72
C ASP A 64 -7.78 15.76 10.74
N ARG A 65 -7.19 14.69 11.29
CA ARG A 65 -6.03 14.81 12.19
C ARG A 65 -4.77 15.31 11.48
N ALA A 66 -4.52 14.84 10.26
CA ALA A 66 -3.37 15.27 9.47
C ALA A 66 -3.43 16.76 9.07
N GLN A 67 -4.62 17.35 9.02
CA GLN A 67 -4.84 18.77 8.76
C GLN A 67 -4.84 19.64 10.02
N ALA A 68 -4.81 19.04 11.22
CA ALA A 68 -4.80 19.79 12.46
C ALA A 68 -3.46 20.54 12.66
N GLU A 69 -3.51 21.67 13.37
CA GLU A 69 -2.31 22.48 13.65
C GLU A 69 -1.26 21.74 14.48
N THR A 70 -1.69 20.78 15.29
CA THR A 70 -0.82 19.99 16.16
C THR A 70 -0.98 18.51 15.84
N ALA A 71 0.14 17.85 15.57
CA ALA A 71 0.19 16.42 15.36
C ALA A 71 -0.21 15.67 16.64
N VAL A 72 -1.24 14.83 16.54
CA VAL A 72 -1.74 13.99 17.64
C VAL A 72 -1.42 12.51 17.45
N ASP A 73 -0.87 12.14 16.29
CA ASP A 73 -0.34 10.82 15.98
C ASP A 73 0.86 10.96 15.04
N LEU A 74 1.58 9.86 14.84
CA LEU A 74 2.80 9.84 14.04
C LEU A 74 2.54 10.13 12.56
N ALA A 75 1.39 9.73 12.02
CA ALA A 75 1.02 10.04 10.63
C ALA A 75 0.83 11.55 10.43
N SER A 76 0.12 12.21 11.33
CA SER A 76 -0.09 13.66 11.30
C SER A 76 1.23 14.43 11.46
N PHE A 77 2.16 13.89 12.27
CA PHE A 77 3.52 14.43 12.35
C PHE A 77 4.23 14.39 10.99
N HIS A 78 4.18 13.25 10.30
CA HIS A 78 4.77 13.12 8.96
C HIS A 78 4.11 14.06 7.94
N THR A 79 2.80 14.28 8.01
CA THR A 79 2.12 15.29 7.17
C THR A 79 2.65 16.70 7.44
N GLY A 80 2.92 17.04 8.71
CA GLY A 80 3.59 18.29 9.08
C GLY A 80 5.00 18.45 8.47
N GLU A 81 5.69 17.34 8.23
CA GLU A 81 6.99 17.28 7.54
C GLU A 81 6.87 17.21 6.00
N GLY A 82 5.65 17.35 5.45
CA GLY A 82 5.40 17.33 4.01
C GLY A 82 5.32 15.94 3.37
N VAL A 83 5.16 14.88 4.18
CA VAL A 83 4.94 13.51 3.71
C VAL A 83 3.45 13.29 3.45
N ARG A 84 3.10 12.83 2.26
CA ARG A 84 1.71 12.57 1.85
C ARG A 84 1.27 11.18 2.26
N CYS A 85 -0.03 10.92 2.33
CA CYS A 85 -0.57 9.60 2.66
C CYS A 85 0.07 8.51 1.80
N ILE A 86 0.20 8.76 0.50
CA ILE A 86 0.72 7.76 -0.41
C ILE A 86 2.23 7.53 -0.33
N ASP A 87 2.99 8.42 0.28
CA ASP A 87 4.43 8.20 0.44
C ASP A 87 4.69 7.01 1.39
N CYS A 88 3.76 6.76 2.32
CA CYS A 88 3.72 5.56 3.17
C CYS A 88 2.86 4.43 2.57
N HIS A 89 1.70 4.74 1.99
CA HIS A 89 0.73 3.74 1.51
C HIS A 89 0.98 3.20 0.09
N SER A 90 1.96 3.73 -0.64
CA SER A 90 2.49 3.07 -1.85
C SER A 90 3.78 2.35 -1.57
N GLY A 91 4.05 1.23 -2.25
CA GLY A 91 5.36 0.56 -2.15
C GLY A 91 6.51 1.42 -2.71
N LYS A 92 7.73 0.88 -2.69
CA LYS A 92 8.91 1.54 -3.27
C LYS A 92 8.94 1.49 -4.81
N GLY A 93 9.22 2.64 -5.42
CA GLY A 93 9.41 2.78 -6.86
C GLY A 93 8.14 2.52 -7.68
N MET A 94 8.33 2.31 -9.00
CA MET A 94 7.22 2.16 -9.95
C MET A 94 6.33 0.96 -9.64
N ASN A 95 6.92 -0.18 -9.26
CA ASN A 95 6.16 -1.39 -8.96
C ASN A 95 5.25 -1.18 -7.75
N GLY A 96 5.79 -0.62 -6.66
CA GLY A 96 4.99 -0.29 -5.48
C GLY A 96 3.85 0.67 -5.77
N ARG A 97 4.08 1.64 -6.67
CA ARG A 97 3.04 2.55 -7.14
C ARG A 97 1.96 1.84 -7.96
N ILE A 98 2.33 0.94 -8.86
CA ILE A 98 1.37 0.13 -9.64
C ILE A 98 0.50 -0.74 -8.72
N HIS A 99 1.08 -1.32 -7.67
CA HIS A 99 0.33 -2.09 -6.67
C HIS A 99 -0.69 -1.21 -5.92
N ALA A 100 -0.28 -0.02 -5.48
CA ALA A 100 -1.17 0.94 -4.85
C ALA A 100 -2.32 1.37 -5.76
N MET A 101 -2.03 1.71 -7.03
CA MET A 101 -3.08 2.06 -8.01
C MET A 101 -4.05 0.90 -8.26
N ARG A 102 -3.56 -0.34 -8.30
CA ARG A 102 -4.42 -1.52 -8.44
C ARG A 102 -5.33 -1.70 -7.24
N GLN A 103 -4.79 -1.50 -6.03
CA GLN A 103 -5.57 -1.54 -4.80
C GLN A 103 -6.65 -0.45 -4.79
N GLY A 104 -6.28 0.80 -5.09
CA GLY A 104 -7.23 1.91 -5.20
C GLY A 104 -8.32 1.68 -6.25
N ALA A 105 -7.99 1.06 -7.39
CA ALA A 105 -9.00 0.68 -8.39
C ALA A 105 -9.98 -0.40 -7.87
N GLN A 106 -9.50 -1.37 -7.09
CA GLN A 106 -10.37 -2.38 -6.46
C GLN A 106 -11.28 -1.75 -5.41
N ASP A 107 -10.75 -0.83 -4.60
CA ASP A 107 -11.52 -0.14 -3.57
C ASP A 107 -12.54 0.82 -4.17
N LEU A 108 -12.22 1.50 -5.28
CA LEU A 108 -13.20 2.26 -6.06
C LEU A 108 -14.36 1.38 -6.54
N VAL A 109 -14.07 0.17 -7.05
CA VAL A 109 -15.13 -0.77 -7.48
C VAL A 109 -16.03 -1.19 -6.30
N LYS A 110 -15.44 -1.46 -5.13
CA LYS A 110 -16.21 -1.75 -3.91
C LYS A 110 -17.08 -0.57 -3.50
N PHE A 111 -16.53 0.64 -3.52
CA PHE A 111 -17.23 1.87 -3.18
C PHE A 111 -18.43 2.11 -4.10
N VAL A 112 -18.22 2.15 -5.42
CA VAL A 112 -19.31 2.43 -6.39
C VAL A 112 -20.36 1.33 -6.47
N SER A 113 -20.02 0.09 -6.09
CA SER A 113 -20.97 -1.02 -6.02
C SER A 113 -21.77 -1.05 -4.72
N GLY A 114 -21.46 -0.18 -3.74
CA GLY A 114 -22.08 -0.20 -2.43
C GLY A 114 -21.59 -1.33 -1.52
N ASN A 115 -20.59 -2.11 -1.94
CA ASN A 115 -20.06 -3.26 -1.20
C ASN A 115 -18.72 -2.92 -0.53
N PHE A 116 -18.76 -1.96 0.38
CA PHE A 116 -17.59 -1.51 1.14
C PHE A 116 -17.90 -1.57 2.64
N PRO A 117 -17.26 -2.49 3.41
CA PRO A 117 -17.47 -2.56 4.85
C PRO A 117 -16.93 -1.30 5.53
N GLN A 118 -17.57 -0.94 6.64
CA GLN A 118 -17.18 0.18 7.50
C GLN A 118 -17.15 -0.31 8.96
N PRO A 119 -16.08 -0.01 9.74
CA PRO A 119 -14.83 0.64 9.32
C PRO A 119 -14.07 -0.14 8.23
N ALA A 120 -13.35 0.58 7.37
CA ALA A 120 -12.56 -0.03 6.31
C ALA A 120 -11.42 -0.88 6.92
N PRO A 121 -11.33 -2.19 6.60
CA PRO A 121 -10.26 -3.02 7.11
C PRO A 121 -8.95 -2.72 6.37
N LEU A 122 -7.84 -2.66 7.10
CA LEU A 122 -6.51 -2.64 6.51
C LEU A 122 -6.23 -4.00 5.86
N THR A 123 -6.17 -4.04 4.52
CA THR A 123 -5.93 -5.27 3.76
C THR A 123 -4.47 -5.50 3.41
N HIS A 124 -3.68 -4.42 3.40
CA HIS A 124 -2.27 -4.42 3.05
C HIS A 124 -1.51 -3.57 4.08
N PRO A 125 -0.90 -4.21 5.10
CA PRO A 125 -0.07 -3.50 6.07
C PRO A 125 1.08 -2.75 5.41
N ILE A 126 1.50 -1.65 6.03
CA ILE A 126 2.66 -0.88 5.56
C ILE A 126 3.92 -1.71 5.88
N GLU A 127 4.62 -2.11 4.82
CA GLU A 127 5.91 -2.80 4.91
C GLU A 127 7.05 -1.84 5.27
N ASP A 128 8.11 -2.36 5.91
CA ASP A 128 9.31 -1.61 6.32
C ASP A 128 10.02 -0.89 5.16
N ILE A 129 9.88 -1.42 3.94
CA ILE A 129 10.43 -0.78 2.74
C ILE A 129 9.83 0.61 2.49
N ASN A 130 8.65 0.90 3.05
CA ASN A 130 8.01 2.21 2.97
C ASN A 130 8.66 3.22 3.90
N CYS A 131 9.03 2.80 5.11
CA CYS A 131 9.74 3.61 6.09
C CYS A 131 11.15 3.95 5.61
N THR A 132 11.88 2.94 5.10
CA THR A 132 13.27 3.06 4.66
C THR A 132 13.47 3.82 3.34
N LYS A 133 12.39 4.34 2.73
CA LYS A 133 12.49 5.35 1.66
C LYS A 133 13.17 6.63 2.15
N CYS A 134 12.87 7.01 3.40
CA CYS A 134 13.40 8.21 4.05
C CYS A 134 14.33 7.85 5.22
N HIS A 135 14.01 6.78 5.96
CA HIS A 135 14.75 6.33 7.14
C HIS A 135 15.80 5.26 6.81
N SER A 136 16.61 5.48 5.77
CA SER A 136 17.57 4.48 5.30
C SER A 136 18.78 4.26 6.23
N ASP A 137 18.96 5.16 7.19
CA ASP A 137 20.07 5.21 8.13
C ASP A 137 19.73 4.67 9.53
N ILE A 138 18.49 4.24 9.79
CA ILE A 138 18.06 3.75 11.11
C ILE A 138 18.83 2.54 11.62
N SER A 139 19.39 1.73 10.72
CA SER A 139 20.26 0.60 11.07
C SER A 139 21.74 1.01 11.24
N GLN A 140 22.06 2.30 11.14
CA GLN A 140 23.40 2.83 11.36
C GLN A 140 23.59 3.16 12.85
N GLY A 141 24.81 2.96 13.37
CA GLY A 141 25.12 3.18 14.79
C GLY A 141 24.80 1.97 15.66
N ARG A 142 25.85 1.32 16.17
CA ARG A 142 25.75 0.17 17.09
C ARG A 142 25.92 0.62 18.52
N ASP A 143 24.79 0.95 19.15
CA ASP A 143 24.72 1.20 20.59
C ASP A 143 23.52 0.51 21.22
N PHE A 144 23.47 0.56 22.55
CA PHE A 144 22.40 -0.07 23.32
C PHE A 144 21.03 0.58 23.09
N ASN A 145 20.95 1.83 22.69
CA ASN A 145 19.69 2.52 22.44
C ASN A 145 19.18 2.34 20.99
N ASN A 146 19.96 1.71 20.10
CA ASN A 146 19.57 1.41 18.72
C ASN A 146 19.65 -0.09 18.35
N HIS A 147 19.97 -0.97 19.31
CA HIS A 147 20.20 -2.39 19.02
C HIS A 147 19.00 -3.07 18.36
N PHE A 148 17.77 -2.66 18.69
CA PHE A 148 16.54 -3.21 18.11
C PHE A 148 16.47 -2.98 16.60
N HIS A 149 16.76 -1.78 16.09
CA HIS A 149 16.79 -1.53 14.64
C HIS A 149 17.88 -2.34 13.91
N ILE A 150 18.96 -2.68 14.61
CA ILE A 150 20.09 -3.42 14.04
C ILE A 150 19.80 -4.92 13.96
N PHE A 151 19.15 -5.47 14.99
CA PHE A 151 18.83 -6.90 15.06
C PHE A 151 17.48 -7.25 14.45
N LEU A 152 16.60 -6.26 14.19
CA LEU A 152 15.31 -6.48 13.56
C LEU A 152 15.41 -7.22 12.21
N PRO A 153 16.32 -6.87 11.26
CA PRO A 153 16.46 -7.61 10.01
C PRO A 153 16.93 -9.05 10.20
N ASP A 154 17.68 -9.34 11.27
CA ASP A 154 18.09 -10.70 11.61
C ASP A 154 16.91 -11.50 12.16
N TRP A 155 16.08 -10.90 13.01
CA TRP A 155 14.84 -11.52 13.49
C TRP A 155 13.87 -11.80 12.34
N GLN A 156 13.62 -10.82 11.46
CA GLN A 156 12.75 -10.97 10.28
C GLN A 156 13.21 -12.02 9.28
N ARG A 157 14.53 -12.25 9.17
CA ARG A 157 15.07 -13.32 8.32
C ARG A 157 14.86 -14.71 8.92
N LEU A 158 14.76 -14.81 10.24
CA LEU A 158 14.78 -16.08 10.96
C LEU A 158 13.42 -16.49 11.53
N SER A 159 12.50 -15.55 11.74
CA SER A 159 11.14 -15.80 12.21
C SER A 159 10.09 -15.09 11.36
N THR A 160 9.01 -15.81 11.05
CA THR A 160 7.82 -15.24 10.41
C THR A 160 6.95 -14.42 11.36
N ASN A 161 7.20 -14.50 12.67
CA ASN A 161 6.51 -13.71 13.70
C ASN A 161 7.30 -12.45 14.09
N ALA A 162 8.37 -12.15 13.37
CA ALA A 162 9.15 -10.95 13.64
C ALA A 162 8.31 -9.69 13.43
N ALA A 163 8.55 -8.70 14.28
CA ALA A 163 7.92 -7.41 14.13
C ALA A 163 8.34 -6.70 12.83
N ALA A 164 7.49 -5.80 12.37
CA ALA A 164 7.74 -4.77 11.39
C ALA A 164 7.90 -3.40 12.08
N CYS A 165 8.33 -2.39 11.34
CA CYS A 165 8.44 -1.02 11.84
C CYS A 165 7.15 -0.53 12.51
N VAL A 166 5.99 -0.86 11.92
CA VAL A 166 4.67 -0.42 12.39
C VAL A 166 4.19 -1.10 13.67
N ASP A 167 4.80 -2.21 14.09
CA ASP A 167 4.43 -2.88 15.34
C ASP A 167 4.93 -2.09 16.57
N CYS A 168 6.07 -1.40 16.41
CA CYS A 168 6.56 -0.42 17.38
C CYS A 168 5.98 0.99 17.09
N HIS A 169 6.09 1.46 15.84
CA HIS A 169 5.72 2.80 15.41
C HIS A 169 4.31 2.84 14.80
N GLN A 170 3.29 2.88 15.66
CA GLN A 170 1.90 2.89 15.21
C GLN A 170 1.48 4.28 14.70
N SER A 171 1.15 4.36 13.41
CA SER A 171 1.03 5.65 12.73
C SER A 171 -0.26 6.41 13.01
N HIS A 172 -1.39 5.71 13.15
CA HIS A 172 -2.72 6.31 13.25
C HIS A 172 -3.36 6.19 14.63
N THR A 173 -2.56 6.00 15.69
CA THR A 173 -3.04 5.90 17.07
C THR A 173 -2.73 7.17 17.86
N THR A 174 -3.71 7.69 18.60
CA THR A 174 -3.61 8.97 19.32
C THR A 174 -3.13 8.84 20.77
N ASP A 175 -2.74 7.64 21.18
CA ASP A 175 -2.25 7.32 22.53
C ASP A 175 -0.73 7.13 22.57
N GLY A 176 -0.04 7.44 21.46
CA GLY A 176 1.41 7.56 21.41
C GLY A 176 1.92 8.80 22.15
N MET A 177 3.12 8.71 22.72
CA MET A 177 3.75 9.84 23.42
C MET A 177 4.63 10.67 22.46
N PRO A 178 4.34 11.96 22.20
CA PRO A 178 5.12 12.78 21.28
C PRO A 178 6.62 12.85 21.62
N GLN A 179 6.96 12.94 22.91
CA GLN A 179 8.36 12.96 23.39
C GLN A 179 9.12 11.64 23.17
N ALA A 180 8.41 10.56 22.86
CA ALA A 180 8.97 9.25 22.55
C ALA A 180 8.66 8.85 21.09
N ALA A 181 8.65 9.82 20.17
CA ALA A 181 8.35 9.60 18.76
C ALA A 181 7.01 8.86 18.53
N PHE A 182 5.99 9.22 19.32
CA PHE A 182 4.64 8.65 19.30
C PHE A 182 4.58 7.14 19.62
N LEU A 183 5.60 6.58 20.27
CA LEU A 183 5.55 5.22 20.78
C LEU A 183 4.52 5.09 21.91
N HIS A 184 3.84 3.94 21.95
CA HIS A 184 3.03 3.50 23.08
C HIS A 184 3.82 2.49 23.90
N GLU A 185 4.03 2.76 25.19
CA GLU A 185 4.94 1.99 26.05
C GLU A 185 4.58 0.51 26.11
N GLU A 186 3.33 0.17 26.47
CA GLU A 186 2.90 -1.22 26.63
C GLU A 186 3.08 -2.05 25.34
N ARG A 187 2.76 -1.44 24.18
CA ARG A 187 2.87 -2.11 22.88
C ARG A 187 4.32 -2.32 22.48
N THR A 188 5.13 -1.27 22.65
CA THR A 188 6.56 -1.32 22.34
C THR A 188 7.27 -2.34 23.22
N VAL A 189 6.97 -2.36 24.53
CA VAL A 189 7.54 -3.33 25.48
C VAL A 189 7.13 -4.76 25.14
N ALA A 190 5.89 -5.00 24.68
CA ALA A 190 5.47 -6.32 24.23
C ALA A 190 6.32 -6.82 23.03
N VAL A 191 6.62 -5.93 22.07
CA VAL A 191 7.52 -6.27 20.95
C VAL A 191 8.95 -6.53 21.44
N CYS A 192 9.46 -5.74 22.39
CA CYS A 192 10.76 -6.00 23.01
C CYS A 192 10.80 -7.40 23.65
N GLN A 193 9.76 -7.78 24.38
CA GLN A 193 9.68 -9.10 25.02
C GLN A 193 9.68 -10.22 23.99
N GLN A 194 8.92 -10.09 22.90
CA GLN A 194 8.89 -11.08 21.81
C GLN A 194 10.28 -11.25 21.17
N CYS A 195 10.95 -10.13 20.83
CA CYS A 195 12.30 -10.15 20.28
C CYS A 195 13.30 -10.81 21.25
N HIS A 196 13.21 -10.51 22.55
CA HIS A 196 14.10 -11.12 23.55
C HIS A 196 13.78 -12.59 23.82
N LEU A 197 12.52 -13.02 23.70
CA LEU A 197 12.14 -14.44 23.73
C LEU A 197 12.76 -15.19 22.57
N PHE A 198 12.61 -14.67 21.34
CA PHE A 198 13.28 -15.16 20.14
C PHE A 198 14.79 -15.27 20.32
N ALA A 199 15.45 -14.18 20.72
CA ALA A 199 16.90 -14.11 20.90
C ALA A 199 17.41 -15.09 21.98
N SER A 200 16.55 -15.45 22.94
CA SER A 200 16.85 -16.45 23.96
C SER A 200 16.51 -17.91 23.57
N GLY A 201 15.99 -18.13 22.35
CA GLY A 201 15.59 -19.45 21.86
C GLY A 201 14.31 -19.99 22.50
N ARG A 202 13.41 -19.11 22.95
CA ARG A 202 12.14 -19.44 23.64
C ARG A 202 10.90 -19.07 22.83
N GLU A 203 11.07 -18.83 21.53
CA GLU A 203 9.97 -18.66 20.57
C GLU A 203 9.55 -20.01 20.00
#